data_AF-A0A1M5GPT9-F1
#
_entry.id   AF-A0A1M5GPT9-F1
#
_cell.length_a   1.000
_cell.length_b   1.000
_cell.length_c   1.000
_cell.angle_alpha   90.00
_cell.angle_beta   90.00
_cell.angle_gamma   90.00
#
_symmetry.space_group_name_H-M   'P 1'
#
loop_
_entity.id
_entity.type
_entity.pdbx_description
1 polymer ?
#
loop_
_entity_poly.entity_id
_entity_poly.type
_entity_poly.pdbx_seq_one_letter_code
_entity_poly.pdbx_strand_id
1 'polypeptide(L)'
;MSAQKTLSFDTLKLKEAKDMLADDYGNLYIYKNKDFSFTKYDSLGKQLGKLMFTVPYKVQSVQNPLSLVLFSENAQEMKFVDQNMNEIQKVDFKQKFGFIKMAYAEDLQQLWLLDDSTKRLIQYNFRNDTTINSYPFDVSFDDLMDLLVYETKVYILTRKHIGVYSLKFEKLFEAPLENGKRFRRENETILVVADHSILKYDPEKGMVKIFEDKEAQIVDKNILSYFEIKANKLYLYNLEKIRETKPQTEPETRQKAAPTVTEPSSEKPAGEEGTKKDTEKKESEQKATDDTLQQLIQDTSDVQTVGV
;
A
#
# COMPACT_ATOMS: atom_id res chain seq x y z
N MET A 1 -0.45 -2.26 25.33
CA MET A 1 -0.15 -1.21 24.33
C MET A 1 0.67 -0.13 25.01
N SER A 2 2.00 -0.07 24.80
CA SER A 2 2.91 0.90 25.47
C SER A 2 3.58 1.88 24.48
N ALA A 3 3.10 1.95 23.23
CA ALA A 3 3.68 2.77 22.15
C ALA A 3 2.74 3.89 21.67
N GLN A 4 1.69 4.19 22.44
CA GLN A 4 0.65 5.14 22.09
C GLN A 4 1.05 6.58 22.46
N LYS A 5 1.02 7.50 21.49
CA LYS A 5 1.19 8.93 21.72
C LYS A 5 -0.10 9.66 21.32
N THR A 6 -0.65 10.46 22.22
CA THR A 6 -1.72 11.39 21.87
C THR A 6 -1.11 12.62 21.20
N LEU A 7 -1.61 13.00 20.04
CA LEU A 7 -1.20 14.25 19.40
C LEU A 7 -2.10 15.39 19.88
N SER A 8 -1.49 16.53 20.22
CA SER A 8 -2.18 17.76 20.57
C SER A 8 -2.81 18.37 19.32
N PHE A 9 -3.82 17.70 18.79
CA PHE A 9 -4.60 18.14 17.64
C PHE A 9 -5.89 18.80 18.14
N ASP A 10 -6.28 19.91 17.51
CA ASP A 10 -7.50 20.60 17.90
C ASP A 10 -8.72 19.70 17.64
N THR A 11 -9.39 19.31 18.72
CA THR A 11 -10.57 18.41 18.70
C THR A 11 -11.69 18.95 17.81
N LEU A 12 -11.83 20.27 17.65
CA LEU A 12 -12.81 20.88 16.75
C LEU A 12 -12.53 20.55 15.28
N LYS A 13 -11.25 20.37 14.92
CA LYS A 13 -10.86 19.98 13.56
C LYS A 13 -11.24 18.53 13.26
N LEU A 14 -11.23 17.66 14.27
CA LEU A 14 -11.51 16.21 14.14
C LEU A 14 -13.00 15.87 14.23
N LYS A 15 -13.80 16.66 14.93
CA LYS A 15 -15.24 16.38 15.19
C LYS A 15 -16.08 16.14 13.92
N GLU A 16 -15.69 16.75 12.80
CA GLU A 16 -16.40 16.65 11.52
C GLU A 16 -15.61 15.89 10.45
N ALA A 17 -14.55 15.18 10.85
CA ALA A 17 -13.74 14.37 9.93
C ALA A 17 -14.58 13.19 9.41
N LYS A 18 -14.78 13.13 8.09
CA LYS A 18 -15.32 11.93 7.43
C LYS A 18 -14.22 10.92 7.17
N ASP A 19 -13.03 11.42 6.83
CA ASP A 19 -11.88 10.58 6.60
C ASP A 19 -10.60 11.27 7.06
N MET A 20 -9.59 10.45 7.35
CA MET A 20 -8.25 10.86 7.71
C MET A 20 -7.26 9.96 6.96
N LEU A 21 -6.26 10.59 6.36
CA LEU A 21 -5.15 9.92 5.71
C LEU A 21 -3.81 10.44 6.24
N ALA A 22 -2.81 9.57 6.32
CA ALA A 22 -1.45 9.89 6.74
C ALA A 22 -0.46 9.58 5.61
N ASP A 23 0.35 10.57 5.25
CA ASP A 23 1.46 10.35 4.31
C ASP A 23 2.70 9.79 5.02
N ASP A 24 3.64 9.33 4.21
CA ASP A 24 4.85 8.69 4.70
C ASP A 24 5.85 9.69 5.32
N TYR A 25 5.59 11.00 5.20
CA TYR A 25 6.34 12.09 5.83
C TYR A 25 5.73 12.52 7.18
N GLY A 26 4.61 11.90 7.59
CA GLY A 26 3.93 12.17 8.84
C GLY A 26 2.98 13.37 8.79
N ASN A 27 2.63 13.88 7.61
CA ASN A 27 1.53 14.83 7.48
C ASN A 27 0.19 14.10 7.52
N LEU A 28 -0.82 14.83 7.97
CA LEU A 28 -2.18 14.35 8.15
C LEU A 28 -3.11 15.11 7.21
N TYR A 29 -3.98 14.38 6.57
CA TYR A 29 -4.97 14.91 5.65
C TYR A 29 -6.35 14.60 6.20
N ILE A 30 -7.16 15.62 6.37
CA ILE A 30 -8.52 15.47 6.89
C ILE A 30 -9.50 15.90 5.81
N TYR A 31 -10.40 14.98 5.45
CA TYR A 31 -11.51 15.25 4.57
C TYR A 31 -12.80 15.43 5.37
N LYS A 32 -13.49 16.55 5.14
CA LYS A 32 -14.78 16.85 5.77
C LYS A 32 -15.89 16.83 4.74
N ASN A 33 -16.94 16.06 4.99
CA ASN A 33 -18.07 15.98 4.06
C ASN A 33 -19.03 17.17 4.14
N LYS A 34 -18.99 17.92 5.25
CA LYS A 34 -19.91 19.03 5.50
C LYS A 34 -19.63 20.23 4.60
N ASP A 35 -18.36 20.54 4.37
CA ASP A 35 -17.90 21.68 3.56
C ASP A 35 -16.97 21.26 2.40
N PHE A 36 -16.87 19.95 2.14
CA PHE A 36 -15.95 19.34 1.16
C PHE A 36 -14.51 19.85 1.25
N SER A 37 -14.08 20.19 2.47
CA SER A 37 -12.70 20.61 2.68
C SER A 37 -11.76 19.42 2.80
N PHE A 38 -10.60 19.56 2.15
CA PHE A 38 -9.49 18.64 2.26
C PHE A 38 -8.27 19.40 2.75
N THR A 39 -7.92 19.19 4.02
CA THR A 39 -6.94 20.02 4.73
C THR A 39 -5.73 19.19 5.12
N LYS A 40 -4.53 19.68 4.78
CA LYS A 40 -3.24 19.10 5.15
C LYS A 40 -2.70 19.76 6.41
N TYR A 41 -2.21 18.95 7.33
CA TYR A 41 -1.58 19.36 8.58
C TYR A 41 -0.23 18.68 8.73
N ASP A 42 0.72 19.34 9.38
CA ASP A 42 1.94 18.67 9.82
C ASP A 42 1.69 17.76 11.04
N SER A 43 2.73 17.05 11.47
CA SER A 43 2.69 16.14 12.63
C SER A 43 2.44 16.86 13.97
N LEU A 44 2.54 18.19 14.00
CA LEU A 44 2.25 19.04 15.18
C LEU A 44 0.84 19.65 15.12
N GLY A 45 0.07 19.41 14.05
CA GLY A 45 -1.29 19.91 13.89
C GLY A 45 -1.38 21.33 13.30
N LYS A 46 -0.27 21.89 12.81
CA LYS A 46 -0.28 23.14 12.05
C LYS A 46 -0.83 22.88 10.66
N GLN A 47 -1.76 23.72 10.21
CA GLN A 47 -2.30 23.63 8.86
C GLN A 47 -1.24 24.07 7.85
N LEU A 48 -0.99 23.24 6.85
CA LEU A 48 -0.04 23.49 5.75
C LEU A 48 -0.76 23.93 4.47
N GLY A 49 -1.97 23.43 4.23
CA GLY A 49 -2.75 23.75 3.03
C GLY A 49 -4.19 23.28 3.14
N LYS A 50 -5.08 23.85 2.33
CA LYS A 50 -6.50 23.51 2.30
C LYS A 50 -7.05 23.63 0.90
N LEU A 51 -7.71 22.57 0.43
CA LEU A 51 -8.55 22.57 -0.76
C LEU A 51 -10.02 22.64 -0.37
N MET A 52 -10.77 23.43 -1.12
CA MET A 52 -12.22 23.52 -1.03
C MET A 52 -12.80 22.98 -2.33
N PHE A 53 -13.54 21.88 -2.25
CA PHE A 53 -14.23 21.36 -3.43
C PHE A 53 -15.67 21.85 -3.49
N THR A 54 -16.19 22.00 -4.70
CA THR A 54 -17.60 22.33 -4.95
C THR A 54 -18.49 21.09 -4.98
N VAL A 55 -17.87 19.91 -5.13
CA VAL A 55 -18.52 18.59 -5.14
C VAL A 55 -17.68 17.61 -4.32
N PRO A 56 -18.23 16.47 -3.89
CA PRO A 56 -17.46 15.44 -3.21
C PRO A 56 -16.34 14.88 -4.09
N TYR A 57 -15.14 14.74 -3.51
CA TYR A 57 -14.05 13.96 -4.09
C TYR A 57 -13.68 12.83 -3.13
N LYS A 58 -13.36 11.68 -3.70
CA LYS A 58 -12.65 10.60 -3.03
C LYS A 58 -11.16 10.79 -3.25
N VAL A 59 -10.38 10.78 -2.16
CA VAL A 59 -8.92 10.74 -2.21
C VAL A 59 -8.49 9.30 -2.43
N GLN A 60 -7.69 9.03 -3.46
CA GLN A 60 -7.21 7.68 -3.76
C GLN A 60 -6.09 7.27 -2.79
N SER A 61 -5.05 8.10 -2.67
CA SER A 61 -3.96 7.90 -1.71
C SER A 61 -3.25 9.22 -1.44
N VAL A 62 -2.64 9.33 -0.26
CA VAL A 62 -1.71 10.41 0.11
C VAL A 62 -0.30 9.92 0.40
N GLN A 63 -0.04 8.62 0.21
CA GLN A 63 1.25 7.98 0.55
C GLN A 63 2.44 8.74 0.01
N ASN A 64 2.40 9.03 -1.30
CA ASN A 64 3.34 9.90 -1.97
C ASN A 64 2.73 11.31 -2.09
N PRO A 65 3.13 12.26 -1.24
CA PRO A 65 2.52 13.59 -1.23
C PRO A 65 2.91 14.44 -2.45
N LEU A 66 3.83 13.99 -3.31
CA LEU A 66 4.23 14.74 -4.52
C LEU A 66 3.07 14.91 -5.50
N SER A 67 2.16 13.93 -5.56
CA SER A 67 0.95 13.99 -6.38
C SER A 67 -0.19 13.23 -5.70
N LEU A 68 -1.17 13.97 -5.22
CA LEU A 68 -2.41 13.45 -4.66
C LEU A 68 -3.42 13.27 -5.78
N VAL A 69 -4.03 12.09 -5.86
CA VAL A 69 -5.03 11.75 -6.86
C VAL A 69 -6.41 11.75 -6.22
N LEU A 70 -7.35 12.48 -6.82
CA LEU A 70 -8.71 12.62 -6.34
C LEU A 70 -9.70 12.33 -7.46
N PHE A 71 -10.74 11.57 -7.18
CA PHE A 71 -11.80 11.26 -8.13
C PHE A 71 -13.14 11.79 -7.64
N SER A 72 -13.93 12.39 -8.54
CA SER A 72 -15.32 12.75 -8.26
C SER A 72 -16.26 11.98 -9.19
N GLU A 73 -17.04 11.09 -8.61
CA GLU A 73 -18.14 10.40 -9.30
C GLU A 73 -19.18 11.41 -9.81
N ASN A 74 -19.53 12.43 -9.02
CA ASN A 74 -20.55 13.41 -9.42
C ASN A 74 -20.09 14.32 -10.57
N ALA A 75 -18.84 14.78 -10.49
CA ALA A 75 -18.29 15.62 -11.55
C ALA A 75 -17.73 14.83 -12.73
N GLN A 76 -17.65 13.49 -12.64
CA GLN A 76 -17.09 12.61 -13.67
C GLN A 76 -15.69 13.07 -14.10
N GLU A 77 -14.82 13.29 -13.13
CA GLU A 77 -13.46 13.78 -13.36
C GLU A 77 -12.46 13.29 -12.31
N MET A 78 -11.19 13.28 -12.70
CA MET A 78 -10.07 13.05 -11.81
C MET A 78 -9.19 14.31 -11.72
N LYS A 79 -8.71 14.63 -10.53
CA LYS A 79 -7.83 15.74 -10.23
C LYS A 79 -6.53 15.24 -9.63
N PHE A 80 -5.44 15.87 -10.04
CA PHE A 80 -4.11 15.68 -9.50
C PHE A 80 -3.71 16.97 -8.80
N VAL A 81 -3.17 16.84 -7.60
CA VAL A 81 -2.83 17.97 -6.73
C VAL A 81 -1.40 17.78 -6.21
N ASP A 82 -0.61 18.84 -6.17
CA ASP A 82 0.75 18.78 -5.63
C ASP A 82 0.80 18.73 -4.08
N GLN A 83 1.99 18.56 -3.53
CA GLN A 83 2.23 18.57 -2.08
C GLN A 83 1.81 19.86 -1.36
N ASN A 84 1.67 20.96 -2.10
CA ASN A 84 1.27 22.27 -1.60
C ASN A 84 -0.24 22.51 -1.71
N MET A 85 -0.99 21.47 -2.11
CA MET A 85 -2.45 21.52 -2.28
C MET A 85 -2.89 22.36 -3.50
N ASN A 86 -2.05 22.53 -4.52
CA ASN A 86 -2.41 23.17 -5.78
C ASN A 86 -2.84 22.12 -6.83
N GLU A 87 -3.89 22.42 -7.60
CA GLU A 87 -4.28 21.58 -8.74
C GLU A 87 -3.22 21.65 -9.85
N ILE A 88 -2.67 20.50 -10.22
CA ILE A 88 -1.66 20.38 -11.28
C ILE A 88 -2.23 19.84 -12.59
N GLN A 89 -3.26 19.00 -12.51
CA GLN A 89 -3.89 18.40 -13.69
C GLN A 89 -5.32 18.00 -13.38
N LYS A 90 -6.16 18.08 -14.41
CA LYS A 90 -7.54 17.61 -14.40
C LYS A 90 -7.78 16.75 -15.64
N VAL A 91 -8.49 15.63 -15.45
CA VAL A 91 -8.93 14.73 -16.52
C VAL A 91 -10.46 14.65 -16.45
N ASP A 92 -11.13 15.12 -17.51
CA ASP A 92 -12.59 15.07 -17.63
C ASP A 92 -13.01 13.80 -18.36
N PHE A 93 -13.97 13.06 -17.79
CA PHE A 93 -14.50 11.82 -18.37
C PHE A 93 -15.82 12.05 -19.13
N LYS A 94 -16.44 13.23 -18.97
CA LYS A 94 -17.68 13.56 -19.66
C LYS A 94 -17.50 13.43 -21.17
N GLN A 95 -18.54 12.95 -21.83
CA GLN A 95 -18.60 12.76 -23.28
C GLN A 95 -17.62 11.72 -23.85
N LYS A 96 -16.65 11.23 -23.07
CA LYS A 96 -15.68 10.19 -23.49
C LYS A 96 -16.09 8.79 -23.08
N PHE A 97 -16.64 8.65 -21.88
CA PHE A 97 -17.05 7.39 -21.30
C PHE A 97 -18.51 7.42 -20.89
N GLY A 98 -19.05 6.26 -20.49
CA GLY A 98 -20.32 6.21 -19.77
C GLY A 98 -20.18 6.80 -18.36
N PHE A 99 -21.00 6.32 -17.43
CA PHE A 99 -20.90 6.72 -16.04
C PHE A 99 -19.77 5.96 -15.35
N ILE A 100 -18.65 6.64 -15.09
CA ILE A 100 -17.53 6.09 -14.34
C ILE A 100 -17.91 6.03 -12.87
N LYS A 101 -18.01 4.82 -12.33
CA LYS A 101 -18.27 4.61 -10.90
C LYS A 101 -17.03 4.81 -10.07
N MET A 102 -15.89 4.30 -10.54
CA MET A 102 -14.61 4.37 -9.83
C MET A 102 -13.47 4.59 -10.82
N ALA A 103 -12.45 5.30 -10.36
CA ALA A 103 -11.23 5.50 -11.12
C ALA A 103 -10.02 5.30 -10.20
N TYR A 104 -9.00 4.63 -10.72
CA TYR A 104 -7.73 4.35 -10.04
C TYR A 104 -6.57 4.77 -10.94
N ALA A 105 -5.74 5.70 -10.49
CA ALA A 105 -4.49 6.05 -11.16
C ALA A 105 -3.35 5.18 -10.62
N GLU A 106 -2.70 4.41 -11.48
CA GLU A 106 -1.49 3.67 -11.11
C GLU A 106 -0.26 4.59 -11.13
N ASP A 107 -0.24 5.50 -12.09
CA ASP A 107 0.84 6.46 -12.33
C ASP A 107 0.28 7.80 -12.86
N LEU A 108 1.17 8.66 -13.39
CA LEU A 108 0.81 9.97 -13.94
C LEU A 108 0.48 9.96 -15.45
N GLN A 109 0.18 8.78 -16.02
CA GLN A 109 -0.11 8.60 -17.44
C GLN A 109 -1.37 7.75 -17.70
N GLN A 110 -1.68 6.79 -16.83
CA GLN A 110 -2.73 5.82 -17.03
C GLN A 110 -3.73 5.76 -15.87
N LEU A 111 -5.00 5.55 -16.23
CA LEU A 111 -6.11 5.33 -15.32
C LEU A 111 -6.77 3.99 -15.62
N TRP A 112 -7.24 3.35 -14.57
CA TRP A 112 -8.23 2.29 -14.63
C TRP A 112 -9.58 2.88 -14.28
N LEU A 113 -10.55 2.80 -15.20
CA LEU A 113 -11.89 3.36 -15.06
C LEU A 113 -12.90 2.21 -15.04
N LEU A 114 -13.75 2.19 -14.02
CA LEU A 114 -14.86 1.25 -13.94
C LEU A 114 -16.14 1.93 -14.41
N ASP A 115 -16.58 1.60 -15.63
CA ASP A 115 -17.75 2.17 -16.29
C ASP A 115 -19.00 1.33 -16.01
N ASP A 116 -19.95 1.91 -15.28
CA ASP A 116 -21.20 1.28 -14.88
C ASP A 116 -22.21 1.18 -16.02
N SER A 117 -22.16 2.13 -16.97
CA SER A 117 -23.07 2.17 -18.11
C SER A 117 -22.77 1.07 -19.12
N THR A 118 -21.48 0.78 -19.34
CA THR A 118 -21.05 -0.26 -20.29
C THR A 118 -20.63 -1.56 -19.63
N LYS A 119 -20.56 -1.60 -18.29
CA LYS A 119 -20.08 -2.75 -17.49
C LYS A 119 -18.67 -3.17 -17.90
N ARG A 120 -17.75 -2.19 -17.93
CA ARG A 120 -16.37 -2.39 -18.40
C ARG A 120 -15.35 -1.83 -17.42
N LEU A 121 -14.22 -2.54 -17.35
CA LEU A 121 -12.98 -2.01 -16.82
C LEU A 121 -12.13 -1.50 -17.99
N ILE A 122 -11.85 -0.20 -18.01
CA ILE A 122 -11.16 0.50 -19.09
C ILE A 122 -9.78 0.92 -18.58
N GLN A 123 -8.73 0.55 -19.32
CA GLN A 123 -7.39 1.09 -19.14
C GLN A 123 -7.22 2.26 -20.11
N TYR A 124 -7.06 3.47 -19.58
CA TYR A 124 -7.06 4.70 -20.35
C TYR A 124 -5.77 5.49 -20.13
N ASN A 125 -5.09 5.85 -21.21
CA ASN A 125 -3.97 6.79 -21.17
C ASN A 125 -4.50 8.21 -21.36
N PHE A 126 -4.42 9.00 -20.30
CA PHE A 126 -4.96 10.37 -20.29
C PHE A 126 -3.98 11.41 -20.81
N ARG A 127 -2.74 11.03 -21.15
CA ARG A 127 -1.74 11.92 -21.76
C ARG A 127 -1.96 12.07 -23.25
N ASN A 128 -2.30 10.97 -23.92
CA ASN A 128 -2.52 10.91 -25.35
C ASN A 128 -4.01 10.73 -25.74
N ASP A 129 -4.90 10.67 -24.74
CA ASP A 129 -6.34 10.48 -24.93
C ASP A 129 -6.71 9.16 -25.63
N THR A 130 -6.04 8.05 -25.26
CA THR A 130 -6.29 6.74 -25.87
C THR A 130 -6.75 5.69 -24.87
N THR A 131 -7.75 4.90 -25.27
CA THR A 131 -8.09 3.66 -24.56
C THR A 131 -7.06 2.60 -24.94
N ILE A 132 -6.31 2.10 -23.96
CA ILE A 132 -5.31 1.04 -24.15
C ILE A 132 -6.02 -0.30 -24.24
N ASN A 133 -6.82 -0.62 -23.23
CA ASN A 133 -7.54 -1.88 -23.10
C ASN A 133 -8.94 -1.63 -22.55
N SER A 134 -9.84 -2.57 -22.81
CA SER A 134 -11.19 -2.50 -22.28
C SER A 134 -11.74 -3.92 -22.09
N TYR A 135 -12.07 -4.28 -20.86
CA TYR A 135 -12.50 -5.62 -20.48
C TYR A 135 -13.96 -5.60 -20.02
N PRO A 136 -14.81 -6.57 -20.43
CA PRO A 136 -16.09 -6.80 -19.78
C PRO A 136 -15.88 -7.05 -18.28
N PHE A 137 -16.59 -6.32 -17.42
CA PHE A 137 -16.41 -6.39 -15.99
C PHE A 137 -17.74 -6.04 -15.29
N ASP A 138 -18.54 -7.08 -15.01
CA ASP A 138 -19.91 -6.94 -14.49
C ASP A 138 -19.96 -7.17 -12.98
N VAL A 139 -19.23 -6.33 -12.25
CA VAL A 139 -19.26 -6.34 -10.78
C VAL A 139 -20.52 -5.65 -10.26
N SER A 140 -21.01 -6.03 -9.08
CA SER A 140 -22.01 -5.20 -8.40
C SER A 140 -21.38 -3.86 -8.02
N PHE A 141 -22.06 -2.77 -8.41
CA PHE A 141 -21.65 -1.40 -8.12
C PHE A 141 -22.25 -0.87 -6.81
N ASP A 142 -23.03 -1.72 -6.11
CA ASP A 142 -23.65 -1.40 -4.84
C ASP A 142 -22.61 -1.35 -3.72
N ASP A 143 -22.68 -0.30 -2.89
CA ASP A 143 -21.75 -0.10 -1.77
C ASP A 143 -20.26 -0.17 -2.18
N LEU A 144 -19.92 0.15 -3.43
CA LEU A 144 -18.54 0.17 -3.92
C LEU A 144 -17.75 1.28 -3.22
N MET A 145 -16.73 0.87 -2.46
CA MET A 145 -15.92 1.75 -1.64
C MET A 145 -14.60 2.05 -2.30
N ASP A 146 -13.89 1.08 -2.90
CA ASP A 146 -12.58 1.32 -3.54
C ASP A 146 -12.26 0.39 -4.72
N LEU A 147 -11.36 0.85 -5.58
CA LEU A 147 -10.78 0.12 -6.71
C LEU A 147 -9.25 0.22 -6.64
N LEU A 148 -8.57 -0.91 -6.81
CA LEU A 148 -7.13 -0.97 -7.00
C LEU A 148 -6.83 -1.98 -8.11
N VAL A 149 -5.94 -1.63 -9.03
CA VAL A 149 -5.40 -2.58 -10.01
C VAL A 149 -3.92 -2.75 -9.77
N TYR A 150 -3.50 -4.00 -9.63
CA TYR A 150 -2.10 -4.35 -9.37
C TYR A 150 -1.78 -5.76 -9.86
N GLU A 151 -0.65 -5.94 -10.53
CA GLU A 151 -0.21 -7.24 -11.10
C GLU A 151 -1.32 -7.97 -11.88
N THR A 152 -2.01 -7.27 -12.78
CA THR A 152 -3.13 -7.83 -13.59
C THR A 152 -4.32 -8.37 -12.77
N LYS A 153 -4.39 -8.03 -11.47
CA LYS A 153 -5.52 -8.31 -10.59
C LYS A 153 -6.29 -7.03 -10.32
N VAL A 154 -7.61 -7.17 -10.25
CA VAL A 154 -8.55 -6.10 -9.95
C VAL A 154 -9.09 -6.35 -8.55
N TYR A 155 -8.75 -5.45 -7.64
CA TYR A 155 -9.20 -5.48 -6.25
C TYR A 155 -10.39 -4.54 -6.13
N ILE A 156 -11.50 -5.10 -5.65
CA ILE A 156 -12.76 -4.40 -5.44
C ILE A 156 -13.04 -4.41 -3.93
N LEU A 157 -13.27 -3.23 -3.38
CA LEU A 157 -13.68 -3.06 -1.99
C LEU A 157 -15.11 -2.56 -1.95
N THR A 158 -15.95 -3.23 -1.18
CA THR A 158 -17.25 -2.70 -0.76
C THR A 158 -17.27 -2.48 0.74
N ARG A 159 -18.39 -1.96 1.28
CA ARG A 159 -18.56 -1.90 2.74
C ARG A 159 -18.50 -3.27 3.41
N LYS A 160 -18.89 -4.34 2.69
CA LYS A 160 -19.21 -5.65 3.27
C LYS A 160 -18.27 -6.78 2.84
N HIS A 161 -17.47 -6.58 1.80
CA HIS A 161 -16.55 -7.60 1.31
C HIS A 161 -15.38 -6.96 0.56
N ILE A 162 -14.31 -7.74 0.44
CA ILE A 162 -13.25 -7.56 -0.54
C ILE A 162 -13.39 -8.66 -1.59
N GLY A 163 -13.26 -8.28 -2.86
CA GLY A 163 -13.16 -9.20 -3.99
C GLY A 163 -11.86 -8.97 -4.76
N VAL A 164 -11.26 -10.05 -5.25
CA VAL A 164 -10.10 -10.00 -6.15
C VAL A 164 -10.45 -10.77 -7.40
N TYR A 165 -10.24 -10.15 -8.55
CA TYR A 165 -10.60 -10.68 -9.86
C TYR A 165 -9.42 -10.61 -10.82
N SER A 166 -9.41 -11.46 -11.85
CA SER A 166 -8.57 -11.26 -13.02
C SER A 166 -9.11 -10.10 -13.89
N LEU A 167 -8.33 -9.58 -14.84
CA LEU A 167 -8.81 -8.61 -15.83
C LEU A 167 -9.98 -9.15 -16.68
N LYS A 168 -10.16 -10.47 -16.76
CA LYS A 168 -11.27 -11.13 -17.45
C LYS A 168 -12.49 -11.35 -16.55
N PHE A 169 -12.50 -10.71 -15.37
CA PHE A 169 -13.56 -10.81 -14.37
C PHE A 169 -13.75 -12.22 -13.78
N GLU A 170 -12.70 -13.04 -13.76
CA GLU A 170 -12.71 -14.32 -13.03
C GLU A 170 -12.45 -14.06 -11.56
N LYS A 171 -13.30 -14.55 -10.67
CA LYS A 171 -13.14 -14.37 -9.22
C LYS A 171 -11.99 -15.23 -8.69
N LEU A 172 -10.97 -14.59 -8.15
CA LEU A 172 -9.78 -15.23 -7.58
C LEU A 172 -9.90 -15.37 -6.06
N PHE A 173 -10.49 -14.38 -5.39
CA PHE A 173 -10.66 -14.35 -3.94
C PHE A 173 -11.87 -13.50 -3.56
N GLU A 174 -12.52 -13.86 -2.46
CA GLU A 174 -13.57 -13.06 -1.84
C GLU A 174 -13.58 -13.34 -0.33
N ALA A 175 -13.71 -12.28 0.47
CA ALA A 175 -13.87 -12.42 1.91
C ALA A 175 -14.83 -11.35 2.45
N PRO A 176 -15.62 -11.68 3.48
CA PRO A 176 -16.44 -10.70 4.17
C PRO A 176 -15.54 -9.67 4.88
N LEU A 177 -16.05 -8.46 5.00
CA LEU A 177 -15.40 -7.33 5.64
C LEU A 177 -16.46 -6.50 6.37
N GLU A 178 -16.08 -5.88 7.47
CA GLU A 178 -16.93 -4.94 8.17
C GLU A 178 -16.47 -3.50 7.90
N ASN A 179 -17.33 -2.72 7.25
CA ASN A 179 -17.14 -1.30 6.97
C ASN A 179 -15.82 -0.95 6.28
N GLY A 180 -15.56 -1.57 5.12
CA GLY A 180 -14.42 -1.20 4.26
C GLY A 180 -14.47 0.27 3.82
N LYS A 181 -13.30 0.93 3.77
CA LYS A 181 -13.16 2.32 3.29
C LYS A 181 -12.27 2.45 2.06
N ARG A 182 -11.05 1.94 2.14
CA ARG A 182 -10.04 2.09 1.07
C ARG A 182 -9.00 0.98 1.07
N PHE A 183 -8.36 0.82 -0.08
CA PHE A 183 -7.10 0.09 -0.20
C PHE A 183 -5.92 1.00 0.14
N ARG A 184 -4.84 0.39 0.60
CA ARG A 184 -3.51 1.00 0.67
C ARG A 184 -2.51 -0.02 0.16
N ARG A 185 -1.70 0.35 -0.84
CA ARG A 185 -0.65 -0.51 -1.39
C ARG A 185 0.70 -0.12 -0.79
N GLU A 186 1.38 -1.07 -0.17
CA GLU A 186 2.75 -0.91 0.33
C GLU A 186 3.65 -1.89 -0.40
N ASN A 187 4.22 -1.45 -1.53
CA ASN A 187 4.90 -2.32 -2.49
C ASN A 187 3.97 -3.48 -2.89
N GLU A 188 4.40 -4.73 -2.68
CA GLU A 188 3.63 -5.93 -2.98
C GLU A 188 2.46 -6.18 -2.02
N THR A 189 2.41 -5.45 -0.90
CA THR A 189 1.40 -5.68 0.14
C THR A 189 0.15 -4.86 -0.13
N ILE A 190 -1.00 -5.53 -0.21
CA ILE A 190 -2.30 -4.87 -0.24
C ILE A 190 -2.89 -4.85 1.17
N LEU A 191 -3.17 -3.65 1.65
CA LEU A 191 -3.87 -3.40 2.90
C LEU A 191 -5.28 -2.91 2.62
N VAL A 192 -6.20 -3.26 3.51
CA VAL A 192 -7.57 -2.77 3.54
C VAL A 192 -7.75 -1.98 4.82
N VAL A 193 -8.13 -0.71 4.67
CA VAL A 193 -8.50 0.17 5.78
C VAL A 193 -10.03 0.13 5.91
N ALA A 194 -10.50 -0.26 7.10
CA ALA A 194 -11.90 -0.22 7.50
C ALA A 194 -12.13 0.92 8.52
N ASP A 195 -13.33 1.06 9.06
CA ASP A 195 -13.63 2.07 10.10
C ASP A 195 -12.69 2.00 11.30
N HIS A 196 -12.50 0.80 11.83
CA HIS A 196 -11.85 0.55 13.13
C HIS A 196 -10.74 -0.50 13.07
N SER A 197 -10.38 -0.96 11.87
CA SER A 197 -9.34 -1.98 11.70
C SER A 197 -8.58 -1.82 10.38
N ILE A 198 -7.38 -2.40 10.34
CA ILE A 198 -6.58 -2.53 9.14
C ILE A 198 -6.25 -4.01 8.95
N LEU A 199 -6.52 -4.51 7.75
CA LEU A 199 -6.26 -5.88 7.38
C LEU A 199 -5.25 -5.93 6.25
N LYS A 200 -4.41 -6.95 6.25
CA LYS A 200 -3.47 -7.29 5.17
C LYS A 200 -4.08 -8.43 4.36
N TYR A 201 -4.09 -8.30 3.04
CA TYR A 201 -4.36 -9.43 2.14
C TYR A 201 -3.11 -10.29 1.98
N ASP A 202 -3.28 -11.59 2.15
CA ASP A 202 -2.27 -12.62 1.98
C ASP A 202 -2.87 -13.72 1.09
N PRO A 203 -2.34 -13.99 -0.11
CA PRO A 203 -2.95 -14.97 -1.02
C PRO A 203 -3.11 -16.38 -0.43
N GLU A 204 -2.25 -16.76 0.52
CA GLU A 204 -2.28 -18.08 1.15
C GLU A 204 -3.19 -18.11 2.38
N LYS A 205 -3.25 -17.00 3.12
CA LYS A 205 -3.96 -16.92 4.43
C LYS A 205 -5.28 -16.14 4.37
N GLY A 206 -5.60 -15.51 3.24
CA GLY A 206 -6.71 -14.58 3.10
C GLY A 206 -6.47 -13.25 3.81
N MET A 207 -7.48 -12.75 4.52
CA MET A 207 -7.39 -11.46 5.21
C MET A 207 -6.87 -11.61 6.64
N VAL A 208 -5.71 -11.02 6.91
CA VAL A 208 -5.08 -11.03 8.24
C VAL A 208 -5.21 -9.65 8.87
N LYS A 209 -5.92 -9.55 10.00
CA LYS A 209 -6.05 -8.30 10.75
C LYS A 209 -4.71 -7.93 11.41
N ILE A 210 -4.21 -6.72 11.13
CA ILE A 210 -2.92 -6.21 11.64
C ILE A 210 -3.07 -5.07 12.65
N PHE A 211 -4.22 -4.42 12.67
CA PHE A 211 -4.57 -3.37 13.63
C PHE A 211 -6.09 -3.34 13.87
N GLU A 212 -6.51 -3.07 15.11
CA GLU A 212 -7.91 -2.88 15.49
C GLU A 212 -8.03 -2.12 16.81
N ASP A 213 -8.91 -1.12 16.83
CA ASP A 213 -9.47 -0.52 18.04
C ASP A 213 -10.97 -0.30 17.80
N LYS A 214 -11.81 -1.07 18.48
CA LYS A 214 -13.28 -1.03 18.34
C LYS A 214 -13.91 0.31 18.72
N GLU A 215 -13.20 1.13 19.50
CA GLU A 215 -13.64 2.48 19.87
C GLU A 215 -13.22 3.54 18.84
N ALA A 216 -12.34 3.20 17.90
CA ALA A 216 -11.89 4.11 16.86
C ALA A 216 -13.01 4.38 15.84
N GLN A 217 -13.13 5.63 15.45
CA GLN A 217 -14.05 6.10 14.42
C GLN A 217 -13.39 6.07 13.03
N ILE A 218 -12.09 6.34 13.00
CA ILE A 218 -11.26 6.34 11.80
C ILE A 218 -9.91 5.76 12.17
N VAL A 219 -9.40 4.85 11.36
CA VAL A 219 -8.02 4.38 11.44
C VAL A 219 -7.29 4.66 10.13
N ASP A 220 -5.98 4.82 10.21
CA ASP A 220 -5.10 4.81 9.05
C ASP A 220 -3.70 4.31 9.42
N LYS A 221 -2.84 4.14 8.42
CA LYS A 221 -1.45 3.76 8.59
C LYS A 221 -0.58 4.57 7.65
N ASN A 222 0.64 4.89 8.08
CA ASN A 222 1.76 5.20 7.18
C ASN A 222 2.90 4.19 7.34
N ILE A 223 4.04 4.40 6.68
CA ILE A 223 5.20 3.49 6.81
C ILE A 223 5.74 3.34 8.25
N LEU A 224 5.54 4.32 9.13
CA LEU A 224 6.14 4.37 10.47
C LEU A 224 5.14 4.11 11.60
N SER A 225 3.84 4.28 11.36
CA SER A 225 2.85 4.32 12.45
C SER A 225 1.44 3.96 12.01
N TYR A 226 0.65 3.49 12.98
CA TYR A 226 -0.81 3.49 12.90
C TYR A 226 -1.38 4.77 13.51
N PHE A 227 -2.50 5.22 12.98
CA PHE A 227 -3.23 6.39 13.41
C PHE A 227 -4.67 6.02 13.69
N GLU A 228 -5.27 6.62 14.71
CA GLU A 228 -6.71 6.50 14.94
C GLU A 228 -7.29 7.80 15.48
N ILE A 229 -8.55 8.06 15.13
CA ILE A 229 -9.38 9.09 15.76
C ILE A 229 -10.40 8.40 16.64
N LYS A 230 -10.34 8.68 17.95
CA LYS A 230 -11.37 8.26 18.91
C LYS A 230 -11.66 9.36 19.91
N ALA A 231 -12.94 9.54 20.25
CA ALA A 231 -13.40 10.63 21.11
C ALA A 231 -12.83 12.02 20.71
N ASN A 232 -12.77 12.29 19.39
CA ASN A 232 -12.20 13.52 18.79
C ASN A 232 -10.73 13.77 19.13
N LYS A 233 -9.96 12.75 19.48
CA LYS A 233 -8.52 12.81 19.70
C LYS A 233 -7.80 11.93 18.69
N LEU A 234 -6.63 12.38 18.27
CA LEU A 234 -5.76 11.64 17.37
C LEU A 234 -4.68 10.91 18.17
N TYR A 235 -4.59 9.60 17.95
CA TYR A 235 -3.58 8.75 18.55
C TYR A 235 -2.66 8.18 17.47
N LEU A 236 -1.39 8.04 17.83
CA LEU A 236 -0.32 7.52 17.01
C LEU A 236 0.32 6.32 17.70
N TYR A 237 0.53 5.23 16.96
CA TYR A 237 1.24 4.04 17.44
C TYR A 237 2.47 3.79 16.57
N ASN A 238 3.65 4.00 17.12
CA ASN A 238 4.90 3.84 16.37
C ASN A 238 5.24 2.34 16.19
N LEU A 239 5.47 1.94 14.93
CA LEU A 239 5.75 0.55 14.55
C LEU A 239 7.08 0.02 15.07
N GLU A 240 8.12 0.85 15.14
CA GLU A 240 9.44 0.47 15.67
C GLU A 240 9.32 0.09 17.14
N LYS A 241 8.64 0.93 17.93
CA LYS A 241 8.42 0.68 19.37
C LYS A 241 7.56 -0.56 19.62
N ILE A 242 6.62 -0.87 18.72
CA ILE A 242 5.81 -2.10 18.79
C ILE A 242 6.67 -3.35 18.53
N ARG A 243 7.66 -3.27 17.65
CA ARG A 243 8.61 -4.38 17.40
C ARG A 243 9.52 -4.59 18.61
N GLU A 244 9.99 -3.52 19.24
CA GLU A 244 10.82 -3.59 20.45
C GLU A 244 10.08 -4.13 21.69
N THR A 245 8.77 -3.90 21.79
CA THR A 245 7.94 -4.44 22.89
C THR A 245 7.47 -5.89 22.67
N LYS A 246 7.86 -6.54 21.57
CA LYS A 246 7.74 -8.00 21.39
C LYS A 246 9.10 -8.73 21.50
N PRO A 247 9.74 -8.84 22.67
CA PRO A 247 10.77 -9.86 22.89
C PRO A 247 10.18 -11.12 23.56
N GLN A 248 10.43 -12.27 22.91
CA GLN A 248 10.52 -13.64 23.45
C GLN A 248 9.41 -14.16 24.38
N THR A 249 8.49 -14.95 23.81
CA THR A 249 7.88 -16.10 24.52
C THR A 249 7.98 -17.33 23.64
N GLU A 250 9.14 -17.96 23.64
CA GLU A 250 9.22 -19.43 23.55
C GLU A 250 9.61 -19.92 24.95
N PRO A 251 8.86 -20.84 25.58
CA PRO A 251 9.30 -21.43 26.82
C PRO A 251 10.43 -22.42 26.52
N GLU A 252 11.63 -22.13 27.04
CA GLU A 252 12.68 -23.13 27.17
C GLU A 252 12.13 -24.34 27.94
N THR A 253 12.12 -25.48 27.25
CA THR A 253 11.79 -26.77 27.87
C THR A 253 12.92 -27.14 28.82
N ARG A 254 12.76 -26.86 30.12
CA ARG A 254 13.64 -27.40 31.17
C ARG A 254 13.51 -28.92 31.19
N GLN A 255 14.46 -29.62 30.58
CA GLN A 255 14.69 -31.03 30.87
C GLN A 255 15.32 -31.19 32.26
N LYS A 256 14.66 -32.01 33.06
CA LYS A 256 14.99 -32.40 34.43
C LYS A 256 16.09 -33.46 34.37
N ALA A 257 17.24 -33.22 34.98
CA ALA A 257 18.29 -34.22 35.16
C ALA A 257 18.32 -34.72 36.61
N ALA A 258 18.49 -36.03 36.79
CA ALA A 258 19.11 -36.69 37.95
C ALA A 258 19.39 -38.18 37.60
N PRO A 259 20.29 -38.90 38.31
CA PRO A 259 21.74 -38.70 38.34
C PRO A 259 22.52 -40.03 38.19
N THR A 260 23.82 -39.98 37.88
CA THR A 260 24.75 -41.06 38.28
C THR A 260 26.17 -40.54 38.51
N VAL A 261 26.64 -40.89 39.71
CA VAL A 261 27.98 -40.78 40.32
C VAL A 261 28.92 -41.77 39.58
N THR A 262 30.21 -41.51 39.31
CA THR A 262 31.37 -41.42 40.21
C THR A 262 32.61 -40.90 39.45
N GLU A 263 33.38 -40.05 40.12
CA GLU A 263 34.77 -39.61 39.86
C GLU A 263 35.82 -40.75 40.18
N PRO A 264 37.17 -40.59 40.08
CA PRO A 264 37.98 -39.36 39.86
C PRO A 264 39.26 -39.49 38.96
N SER A 265 39.93 -38.32 38.78
CA SER A 265 41.40 -38.11 38.69
C SER A 265 42.11 -38.49 37.36
N SER A 266 43.08 -37.77 36.79
CA SER A 266 43.93 -36.62 37.14
C SER A 266 44.76 -36.21 35.89
N GLU A 267 45.33 -35.00 35.94
CA GLU A 267 46.60 -34.57 35.30
C GLU A 267 46.63 -34.01 33.84
N LYS A 268 47.09 -32.74 33.81
CA LYS A 268 47.79 -31.97 32.75
C LYS A 268 49.13 -32.62 32.34
N PRO A 269 49.95 -32.06 31.41
CA PRO A 269 49.67 -31.28 30.20
C PRO A 269 50.59 -31.66 29.00
N ALA A 270 50.36 -30.99 27.87
CA ALA A 270 51.34 -30.53 26.85
C ALA A 270 52.15 -31.54 26.01
N GLY A 271 52.10 -31.32 24.70
CA GLY A 271 53.03 -31.85 23.70
C GLY A 271 52.73 -31.27 22.33
N GLU A 272 53.38 -30.15 21.99
CA GLU A 272 53.55 -29.67 20.61
C GLU A 272 54.60 -30.53 19.89
N GLU A 273 54.37 -30.84 18.61
CA GLU A 273 55.22 -30.47 17.45
C GLU A 273 55.17 -31.48 16.29
N GLY A 274 55.00 -30.93 15.08
CA GLY A 274 55.49 -31.46 13.80
C GLY A 274 54.58 -32.48 13.08
N THR A 275 54.38 -32.48 11.76
CA THR A 275 54.96 -31.68 10.68
C THR A 275 54.23 -31.99 9.35
N LYS A 276 54.21 -31.00 8.44
CA LYS A 276 54.26 -31.11 6.94
C LYS A 276 53.06 -31.74 6.21
N LYS A 277 52.32 -30.89 5.47
CA LYS A 277 52.44 -30.60 4.01
C LYS A 277 51.86 -31.72 3.14
N ASP A 278 50.79 -31.39 2.42
CA ASP A 278 50.79 -31.50 0.96
C ASP A 278 49.78 -30.55 0.30
N THR A 279 50.15 -30.15 -0.91
CA THR A 279 49.61 -29.06 -1.73
C THR A 279 49.00 -29.68 -3.00
N GLU A 280 48.20 -28.89 -3.72
CA GLU A 280 47.67 -29.08 -5.09
C GLU A 280 46.29 -29.79 -5.17
N LYS A 281 45.30 -29.35 -5.96
CA LYS A 281 45.28 -28.55 -7.20
C LYS A 281 43.82 -28.14 -7.56
N LYS A 282 43.67 -26.97 -8.21
CA LYS A 282 42.76 -26.58 -9.34
C LYS A 282 41.23 -26.73 -9.17
N GLU A 283 40.33 -25.98 -9.79
CA GLU A 283 40.29 -24.87 -10.79
C GLU A 283 38.85 -24.31 -10.74
N SER A 284 38.64 -22.99 -10.65
CA SER A 284 38.15 -22.10 -11.72
C SER A 284 36.72 -22.33 -12.23
N GLU A 285 35.84 -21.36 -12.03
CA GLU A 285 34.72 -21.04 -12.96
C GLU A 285 34.21 -19.61 -12.67
N GLN A 286 34.76 -18.62 -13.38
CA GLN A 286 34.21 -17.26 -13.50
C GLN A 286 34.83 -16.61 -14.75
N LYS A 287 34.16 -16.74 -15.90
CA LYS A 287 34.24 -15.88 -17.10
C LYS A 287 33.49 -16.54 -18.25
N ALA A 288 32.21 -16.20 -18.43
CA ALA A 288 31.47 -16.44 -19.66
C ALA A 288 30.09 -15.73 -19.63
N THR A 289 30.05 -14.40 -19.61
CA THR A 289 28.79 -13.66 -19.81
C THR A 289 28.92 -12.29 -20.51
N ASP A 290 30.12 -11.79 -20.80
CA ASP A 290 30.27 -10.43 -21.37
C ASP A 290 30.31 -10.38 -22.91
N ASP A 291 30.63 -11.47 -23.61
CA ASP A 291 30.78 -11.45 -25.08
C ASP A 291 29.45 -11.45 -25.83
N THR A 292 28.35 -11.90 -25.22
CA THR A 292 27.05 -12.03 -25.89
C THR A 292 26.29 -10.70 -25.99
N LEU A 293 26.56 -9.77 -25.08
CA LEU A 293 25.92 -8.44 -25.06
C LEU A 293 26.54 -7.49 -26.09
N GLN A 294 27.85 -7.61 -26.36
CA GLN A 294 28.51 -6.77 -27.37
C GLN A 294 28.09 -7.15 -28.79
N GLN A 295 27.79 -8.43 -29.02
CA GLN A 295 27.36 -8.91 -30.35
C GLN A 295 25.92 -8.47 -30.69
N LEU A 296 25.02 -8.34 -29.70
CA LEU A 296 23.64 -7.87 -29.90
C LEU A 296 23.50 -6.37 -30.16
N ILE A 297 24.49 -5.57 -29.73
CA ILE A 297 24.48 -4.11 -29.94
C ILE A 297 24.96 -3.75 -31.35
N GLN A 298 25.83 -4.57 -31.95
CA GLN A 298 26.33 -4.35 -33.31
C GLN A 298 25.23 -4.64 -34.36
N ASP A 299 24.45 -5.71 -34.17
CA ASP A 299 23.42 -6.16 -35.13
C ASP A 299 22.18 -5.23 -35.22
N THR A 300 21.97 -4.36 -34.22
CA THR A 300 20.85 -3.40 -34.23
C THR A 300 21.20 -2.08 -34.92
N SER A 301 22.47 -1.80 -35.17
CA SER A 301 22.93 -0.56 -35.82
C SER A 301 22.92 -0.63 -37.35
N ASP A 302 22.95 -1.84 -37.94
CA ASP A 302 22.98 -2.02 -39.40
C ASP A 302 21.58 -2.10 -40.06
N VAL A 303 20.49 -2.07 -39.28
CA VAL A 303 19.11 -2.16 -39.81
C VAL A 303 18.48 -0.78 -40.08
N GLN A 304 19.15 0.33 -39.76
CA GLN A 304 18.65 1.70 -40.02
C GLN A 304 19.25 2.38 -41.27
N THR A 305 20.02 1.68 -42.11
CA THR A 305 20.66 2.26 -43.31
C THR A 305 20.16 1.71 -44.65
N VAL A 306 19.00 1.02 -44.68
CA VAL A 306 18.36 0.64 -45.95
C VAL A 306 16.87 0.96 -45.90
N GLY A 307 16.50 2.13 -46.43
CA GLY A 307 15.10 2.54 -46.57
C GLY A 307 14.92 4.04 -46.87
N VAL A 308 15.43 4.48 -48.02
CA VAL A 308 14.95 5.68 -48.74
C VAL A 308 14.26 5.20 -50.02
#